data_AF-A0A1R0GT37-F1
#
_entry.id   AF-A0A1R0GT37-F1
#
_cell.length_a   1.000
_cell.length_b   1.000
_cell.length_c   1.000
_cell.angle_alpha   90.00
_cell.angle_beta   90.00
_cell.angle_gamma   90.00
#
_symmetry.space_group_name_H-M   'P 1'
#
loop_
_entity.id
_entity.type
_entity.pdbx_description
1 polymer ?
#
loop_
_entity_poly.entity_id
_entity_poly.type
_entity_poly.pdbx_seq_one_letter_code
_entity_poly.pdbx_strand_id
1 'polypeptide(L)'
;MNVPSARNYISRLGLSHQKAKITNSPSSRYNKGEIGRMIDHIFYVGLSGRENWCTANKNLDISDHMPITAEWNFISLEIPAKKIKINGIEFYWPQNN
;
A
#
# COMPACT_ATOMS: atom_id res chain seq x y z
N MET A 1 9.75 1.29 -11.92
CA MET A 1 10.11 -0.14 -11.76
C MET A 1 9.06 -1.01 -12.45
N ASN A 2 9.41 -2.14 -13.08
CA ASN A 2 8.38 -3.02 -13.67
C ASN A 2 7.61 -3.80 -12.57
N VAL A 3 6.42 -4.33 -12.89
CA VAL A 3 5.56 -5.01 -11.91
C VAL A 3 6.25 -6.21 -11.24
N PRO A 4 6.94 -7.11 -11.97
CA PRO A 4 7.67 -8.22 -11.34
C PRO A 4 8.76 -7.76 -10.36
N SER A 5 9.57 -6.76 -10.74
CA SER A 5 10.63 -6.21 -9.89
C SER A 5 10.06 -5.55 -8.64
N ALA A 6 8.96 -4.80 -8.77
CA ALA A 6 8.30 -4.16 -7.63
C ALA A 6 7.72 -5.19 -6.66
N ARG A 7 7.06 -6.23 -7.18
CA ARG A 7 6.54 -7.32 -6.36
C ARG A 7 7.65 -8.09 -5.65
N ASN A 8 8.76 -8.37 -6.33
CA ASN A 8 9.90 -9.06 -5.74
C ASN A 8 10.59 -8.21 -4.67
N TYR A 9 10.75 -6.91 -4.89
CA TYR A 9 11.31 -5.99 -3.92
C TYR A 9 10.45 -5.96 -2.64
N ILE A 10 9.14 -5.80 -2.78
CA ILE A 10 8.22 -5.77 -1.65
C ILE A 10 8.12 -7.14 -0.95
N SER A 11 8.17 -8.25 -1.70
CA SER A 11 8.18 -9.60 -1.11
C SER A 11 9.43 -9.84 -0.24
N ARG A 12 10.58 -9.25 -0.59
CA ARG A 12 11.80 -9.33 0.22
C ARG A 12 11.69 -8.56 1.55
N LEU A 13 10.76 -7.61 1.66
CA LEU A 13 10.49 -6.91 2.92
C LEU A 13 9.72 -7.77 3.94
N GLY A 14 9.31 -9.00 3.57
CA GLY A 14 8.66 -9.95 4.48
C GLY A 14 7.23 -9.58 4.88
N LEU A 15 6.61 -8.64 4.17
CA LEU A 15 5.28 -8.11 4.46
C LEU A 15 4.29 -8.56 3.36
N SER A 16 3.16 -9.13 3.77
CA SER A 16 2.08 -9.60 2.89
C SER A 16 1.28 -8.44 2.29
N HIS A 17 1.89 -7.70 1.36
CA HIS A 17 1.26 -6.57 0.69
C HIS A 17 0.38 -7.01 -0.49
N GLN A 18 -0.71 -6.26 -0.69
CA GLN A 18 -1.52 -6.27 -1.89
C GLN A 18 -1.11 -5.10 -2.80
N LYS A 19 -1.34 -5.26 -4.12
CA LYS A 19 -1.05 -4.22 -5.12
C LYS A 19 -2.36 -3.67 -5.66
N ALA A 20 -2.53 -2.35 -5.61
CA ALA A 20 -3.68 -1.70 -6.22
C ALA A 20 -3.66 -1.91 -7.75
N LYS A 21 -4.82 -2.23 -8.33
CA LYS A 21 -4.98 -2.38 -9.77
C LYS A 21 -5.22 -1.03 -10.40
N ILE A 22 -4.16 -0.48 -10.97
CA ILE A 22 -4.21 0.76 -11.72
C ILE A 22 -4.98 0.52 -13.03
N THR A 23 -6.04 1.28 -13.24
CA THR A 23 -6.74 1.41 -14.52
C THR A 23 -6.28 2.67 -15.23
N ASN A 24 -6.25 2.61 -16.56
CA ASN A 24 -6.00 3.80 -17.36
C ASN A 24 -7.32 4.55 -17.51
N SER A 25 -7.28 5.85 -17.25
CA SER A 25 -8.35 6.76 -17.70
C SER A 25 -8.44 6.76 -19.26
N PRO A 26 -9.49 7.30 -19.91
CA PRO A 26 -9.72 7.12 -21.36
C PRO A 26 -8.70 7.74 -22.35
N SER A 27 -8.06 8.88 -22.03
CA SER A 27 -7.13 9.61 -22.94
C SER A 27 -5.60 9.29 -22.79
N SER A 28 -5.16 8.03 -22.80
CA SER A 28 -3.73 7.66 -22.56
C SER A 28 -2.74 8.37 -23.51
N ARG A 29 -1.57 8.79 -22.99
CA ARG A 29 -0.41 9.15 -23.82
C ARG A 29 0.09 7.89 -24.53
N TYR A 30 -0.37 7.69 -25.75
CA TYR A 30 0.17 6.70 -26.67
C TYR A 30 1.54 7.16 -27.14
N ASN A 31 2.57 6.36 -26.90
CA ASN A 31 3.82 6.51 -27.63
C ASN A 31 3.75 5.51 -28.79
N LYS A 32 3.50 6.00 -30.01
CA LYS A 32 3.32 5.18 -31.22
C LYS A 32 2.23 4.08 -31.12
N GLY A 33 1.14 4.35 -30.42
CA GLY A 33 0.04 3.39 -30.26
C GLY A 33 0.19 2.38 -29.12
N GLU A 34 1.31 2.43 -28.39
CA GLU A 34 1.51 1.62 -27.17
C GLU A 34 1.57 2.49 -25.92
N ILE A 35 1.02 1.98 -24.82
CA ILE A 35 1.15 2.59 -23.51
C ILE A 35 2.54 2.21 -22.98
N GLY A 36 3.35 3.22 -22.61
CA GLY A 36 4.66 3.01 -22.00
C GLY A 36 4.57 2.18 -20.70
N ARG A 37 5.72 1.68 -20.23
CA ARG A 37 5.77 0.88 -18.99
C ARG A 37 5.32 1.71 -17.78
N MET A 38 4.32 1.20 -17.06
CA MET A 38 3.90 1.75 -15.77
C MET A 38 4.99 1.51 -14.72
N ILE A 39 5.61 2.60 -14.25
CA ILE A 39 6.75 2.56 -13.33
C ILE A 39 6.40 2.93 -11.89
N ASP A 40 5.25 3.57 -11.70
CA ASP A 40 4.67 3.96 -10.41
C ASP A 40 3.64 2.92 -9.97
N HIS A 41 3.71 2.47 -8.71
CA HIS A 41 2.84 1.42 -8.16
C HIS A 41 2.44 1.76 -6.73
N ILE A 42 1.21 1.42 -6.33
CA ILE A 42 0.75 1.53 -4.94
C ILE A 42 0.58 0.12 -4.33
N PHE A 43 1.27 -0.10 -3.22
CA PHE A 43 1.16 -1.31 -2.39
C PHE A 43 0.53 -0.96 -1.05
N TYR A 44 -0.32 -1.84 -0.54
CA TYR A 44 -1.03 -1.63 0.72
C TYR A 44 -1.13 -2.92 1.53
N VAL A 45 -1.30 -2.80 2.84
CA VAL A 45 -1.49 -3.92 3.78
C VAL A 45 -2.38 -3.45 4.93
N GLY A 46 -3.08 -4.38 5.60
CA GLY A 46 -3.92 -4.06 6.75
C GLY A 46 -5.29 -3.45 6.41
N LEU A 47 -5.68 -3.48 5.13
CA LEU A 47 -7.03 -3.11 4.70
C LEU A 47 -7.85 -4.38 4.47
N SER A 48 -9.09 -4.38 4.97
CA SER A 48 -10.04 -5.49 4.87
C SER A 48 -10.58 -5.70 3.45
N GLY A 49 -10.45 -4.70 2.58
CA GLY A 49 -10.94 -4.71 1.21
C GLY A 49 -9.89 -4.34 0.18
N ARG A 50 -10.22 -4.64 -1.08
CA ARG A 50 -9.51 -4.14 -2.26
C ARG A 50 -9.77 -2.63 -2.43
N GLU A 51 -8.89 -1.95 -3.16
CA GLU A 51 -9.16 -0.58 -3.63
C GLU A 51 -10.53 -0.50 -4.33
N ASN A 52 -11.29 0.58 -4.07
CA ASN A 52 -12.50 0.91 -4.82
C ASN A 52 -12.13 1.21 -6.28
N TRP A 53 -11.10 2.05 -6.44
CA TRP A 53 -10.52 2.40 -7.71
C TRP A 53 -9.07 2.84 -7.53
N CYS A 54 -8.29 2.69 -8.58
CA CYS A 54 -6.95 3.22 -8.69
C CYS A 54 -6.71 3.64 -10.13
N THR A 55 -6.35 4.90 -10.37
CA THR A 55 -6.23 5.48 -11.72
C THR A 55 -4.93 6.25 -11.89
N ALA A 56 -4.40 6.23 -13.11
CA ALA A 56 -3.39 7.19 -13.53
C ALA A 56 -4.08 8.47 -14.01
N ASN A 57 -3.80 9.59 -13.35
CA ASN A 57 -4.24 10.91 -13.76
C ASN A 57 -3.25 11.50 -14.77
N LYS A 58 -3.76 11.79 -15.94
CA LYS A 58 -3.02 12.20 -17.14
C LYS A 58 -3.45 13.56 -17.68
N ASN A 59 -4.50 14.14 -17.10
CA ASN A 59 -4.94 15.49 -17.41
C ASN A 59 -4.15 16.52 -16.57
N LEU A 60 -3.23 16.04 -15.74
CA LEU A 60 -2.40 16.84 -14.86
C LEU A 60 -0.96 16.80 -15.37
N ASP A 61 -0.60 17.79 -16.19
CA ASP A 61 0.72 17.91 -16.81
C ASP A 61 1.64 18.81 -15.97
N ILE A 62 2.00 18.31 -14.79
CA ILE A 62 2.81 19.03 -13.79
C ILE A 62 4.19 18.43 -13.56
N SER A 63 4.48 17.28 -14.18
CA SER A 63 5.69 16.48 -13.98
C SER A 63 5.94 15.58 -15.18
N ASP A 64 7.18 15.13 -15.32
CA ASP A 64 7.63 14.03 -16.17
C ASP A 64 7.03 12.66 -15.78
N HIS A 65 6.43 12.54 -14.60
CA HIS A 65 5.66 11.38 -14.13
C HIS A 65 4.15 11.62 -14.15
N MET A 66 3.38 10.56 -14.42
CA MET A 66 1.91 10.61 -14.31
C MET A 66 1.49 10.30 -12.87
N PRO A 67 0.76 11.19 -12.18
CA PRO A 67 0.25 10.90 -10.85
C PRO A 67 -0.69 9.69 -10.87
N ILE A 68 -0.52 8.80 -9.89
CA ILE A 68 -1.44 7.69 -9.65
C ILE A 68 -2.20 7.94 -8.33
N THR A 69 -3.52 7.75 -8.37
CA THR A 69 -4.39 7.96 -7.22
C THR A 69 -5.16 6.67 -6.96
N ALA A 70 -5.32 6.28 -5.70
CA ALA A 70 -6.11 5.14 -5.28
C ALA A 70 -7.01 5.52 -4.10
N GLU A 71 -8.18 4.90 -4.03
CA GLU A 71 -9.17 5.13 -2.99
C GLU A 71 -9.58 3.80 -2.36
N TRP A 72 -9.72 3.80 -1.04
CA TRP A 72 -10.27 2.69 -0.27
C TRP A 72 -11.45 3.16 0.56
N ASN A 73 -12.49 2.33 0.65
CA ASN A 73 -13.53 2.51 1.65
C ASN A 73 -13.07 1.87 2.97
N PHE A 74 -12.90 2.67 4.01
CA PHE A 74 -12.55 2.17 5.33
C PHE A 74 -13.82 1.83 6.11
N ILE A 75 -14.21 0.56 6.14
CA ILE A 75 -15.33 0.10 6.98
C ILE A 75 -14.90 0.00 8.45
N SER A 76 -13.64 -0.34 8.72
CA SER A 76 -12.97 -0.18 10.01
C SER A 76 -11.46 -0.48 9.85
N LEU A 77 -10.61 0.27 10.57
CA LEU A 77 -9.24 -0.16 10.83
C LEU A 77 -9.31 -1.13 12.01
N GLU A 78 -9.44 -2.43 11.73
CA GLU A 78 -9.14 -3.42 12.76
C GLU A 78 -7.64 -3.37 13.04
N ILE A 79 -7.25 -2.56 14.00
CA ILE A 79 -5.94 -2.69 14.64
C ILE A 79 -6.10 -3.89 15.57
N PRO A 80 -5.58 -5.09 15.25
CA PRO A 80 -5.65 -6.20 16.18
C PRO A 80 -4.95 -5.73 17.45
N ALA A 81 -5.71 -5.63 18.54
CA ALA A 81 -5.14 -5.24 19.82
C ALA A 81 -3.99 -6.21 20.12
N LYS A 82 -2.76 -5.68 20.17
CA LYS A 82 -1.60 -6.48 20.56
C LYS A 82 -1.88 -6.93 21.98
N LYS A 83 -2.30 -8.19 22.16
CA LYS A 83 -2.42 -8.80 23.48
C LYS A 83 -1.01 -8.93 24.03
N ILE A 84 -0.55 -7.92 24.74
CA ILE A 84 0.67 -8.01 25.53
C ILE A 84 0.32 -8.97 26.66
N LYS A 85 0.73 -10.24 26.52
CA LYS A 85 0.81 -11.13 27.67
C LYS A 85 1.96 -10.61 28.54
N ILE A 86 1.62 -9.83 29.55
CA ILE A 86 2.52 -9.60 30.67
C ILE A 86 2.45 -10.90 31.48
N ASN A 87 3.43 -11.79 31.31
CA ASN A 87 3.64 -12.85 32.28
C ASN A 87 3.99 -12.15 33.59
N GLY A 88 3.19 -12.37 34.64
CA GLY A 88 3.24 -11.63 35.89
C GLY A 88 4.64 -11.56 36.46
N ILE A 89 5.24 -10.36 36.41
CA ILE A 89 6.37 -10.01 37.25
C ILE A 89 5.73 -9.58 38.57
N GLU A 90 5.81 -10.45 39.59
CA GLU A 90 5.51 -10.06 40.97
C GLU A 90 6.51 -8.98 41.38
N PHE A 91 6.04 -7.75 41.57
CA PHE A 91 6.83 -6.69 42.17
C PHE A 91 6.85 -6.91 43.68
N TYR A 92 7.93 -7.49 44.20
CA TYR A 92 8.21 -7.46 45.63
C TYR A 92 8.68 -6.06 46.02
N TRP A 93 7.83 -5.34 46.76
CA TRP A 93 8.25 -4.15 47.49
C TRP A 93 9.01 -4.60 48.74
N PRO A 94 10.28 -4.19 48.95
CA PRO A 94 10.94 -4.45 50.22
C PRO A 94 10.23 -3.64 51.30
N GLN A 95 9.64 -4.32 52.28
CA GLN A 95 9.22 -3.70 53.53
C GLN A 95 10.51 -3.39 54.31
N ASN A 96 10.87 -2.11 54.37
CA ASN A 96 11.98 -1.67 55.22
C ASN A 96 11.50 -1.68 56.67
N ASN A 97 12.18 -2.49 57.49
CA ASN A 97 11.98 -2.64 58.93
C ASN A 97 12.60 -1.46 59.69
#